data_AF-A0A800F0Z7-F1
#
_entry.id   AF-A0A800F0Z7-F1
#
_cell.length_a   1.000
_cell.length_b   1.000
_cell.length_c   1.000
_cell.angle_alpha   90.00
_cell.angle_beta   90.00
_cell.angle_gamma   90.00
#
_symmetry.space_group_name_H-M   'P 1'
#
loop_
_entity.id
_entity.type
_entity.pdbx_description
1 polymer ?
#
loop_
_entity_poly.entity_id
_entity_poly.type
_entity_poly.pdbx_seq_one_letter_code
_entity_poly.pdbx_strand_id
1 'polypeptide(L)'
;MAQVDDKDLVLQLYKDHELLQKEIAKQVIGQDEVVKHLLISVFSNGHCLLVGVPGLAKTLLVNTLASVLDLTFKRIQFTPDLMPSDIVGAEILDEDRKFHFNKGPVFANIILADEINRTPPKTQAALLEAMQEKKVTIGGIDHILPKPFFVLATQNPIEQEGTYPLPEAQLDRFMFMIVINYPSIKEEIMIVKETTSDKSISLNTILNSDKINSYQALIRRIPVADNVVDYAVRLVNKTRNEGSEASDFIRNYVEWGAGPRASQYLIIAAKCHAVLNKKFSPDIEDVKAVSVPILRHRIIKNYKAEAENISIEKIINEIL
;
A
#
# COMPACT_ATOMS: atom_id res chain seq x y z
N MET A 1 10.54 -24.70 20.55
CA MET A 1 9.49 -23.67 20.51
C MET A 1 8.21 -24.37 20.09
N ALA A 2 7.18 -24.37 20.93
CA ALA A 2 5.89 -24.97 20.56
C ALA A 2 5.38 -24.28 19.30
N GLN A 3 5.04 -25.05 18.27
CA GLN A 3 4.50 -24.55 17.02
C GLN A 3 3.14 -23.95 17.36
N VAL A 4 3.04 -22.62 17.39
CA VAL A 4 1.76 -21.93 17.64
C VAL A 4 0.82 -22.37 16.52
N ASP A 5 -0.37 -22.86 16.91
CA ASP A 5 -1.38 -23.29 15.95
C ASP A 5 -1.79 -22.09 15.07
N ASP A 6 -1.89 -22.30 13.76
CA ASP A 6 -2.30 -21.27 12.81
C ASP A 6 -3.70 -20.74 13.19
N LYS A 7 -4.55 -21.58 13.79
CA LYS A 7 -5.86 -21.16 14.31
C LYS A 7 -5.75 -20.12 15.43
N ASP A 8 -4.81 -20.30 16.36
CA ASP A 8 -4.58 -19.37 17.46
C ASP A 8 -3.99 -18.05 16.95
N LEU A 9 -3.09 -18.12 15.97
CA LEU A 9 -2.53 -16.93 15.32
C LEU A 9 -3.60 -16.13 14.56
N VAL A 10 -4.58 -16.78 13.92
CA VAL A 10 -5.72 -16.10 13.28
C VAL A 10 -6.54 -15.33 14.32
N LEU A 11 -6.87 -15.97 15.45
CA LEU A 11 -7.62 -15.33 16.53
C LEU A 11 -6.84 -14.18 17.16
N GLN A 12 -5.51 -14.31 17.24
CA GLN A 12 -4.64 -13.27 17.76
C GLN A 12 -4.54 -12.08 16.81
N LEU A 13 -4.38 -12.30 15.50
CA LEU A 13 -4.37 -11.25 14.48
C LEU A 13 -5.67 -10.44 14.51
N TYR A 14 -6.82 -11.10 14.62
CA TYR A 14 -8.10 -10.42 14.77
C TYR A 14 -8.13 -9.48 15.98
N LYS A 15 -7.73 -9.96 17.17
CA LYS A 15 -7.72 -9.16 18.40
C LYS A 15 -6.74 -8.00 18.32
N ASP A 16 -5.54 -8.24 17.81
CA ASP A 16 -4.52 -7.20 17.66
C ASP A 16 -4.97 -6.14 16.66
N HIS A 17 -5.68 -6.53 15.59
CA HIS A 17 -6.27 -5.57 14.65
C HIS A 17 -7.32 -4.67 15.30
N GLU A 18 -8.23 -5.20 16.13
CA GLU A 18 -9.19 -4.36 16.86
C GLU A 18 -8.49 -3.36 17.79
N LEU A 19 -7.41 -3.79 18.45
CA LEU A 19 -6.60 -2.90 19.30
C LEU A 19 -5.90 -1.82 18.47
N LEU A 20 -5.32 -2.19 17.33
CA LEU A 20 -4.69 -1.25 16.41
C LEU A 20 -5.67 -0.20 15.89
N GLN A 21 -6.86 -0.61 15.44
CA GLN A 21 -7.87 0.33 14.97
C GLN A 21 -8.26 1.33 16.06
N LYS A 22 -8.49 0.86 17.29
CA LYS A 22 -8.80 1.74 18.43
C LYS A 22 -7.66 2.69 18.77
N GLU A 23 -6.41 2.21 18.70
CA GLU A 23 -5.24 3.04 19.02
C GLU A 23 -4.99 4.10 17.94
N ILE A 24 -5.12 3.73 16.66
CA ILE A 24 -4.96 4.64 15.51
C ILE A 24 -6.07 5.70 15.51
N ALA A 25 -7.31 5.32 15.81
CA ALA A 25 -8.47 6.21 15.86
C ALA A 25 -8.36 7.32 16.92
N LYS A 26 -7.42 7.20 17.89
CA LYS A 26 -7.15 8.28 18.85
C LYS A 26 -6.59 9.53 18.17
N GLN A 27 -5.85 9.37 17.07
CA GLN A 27 -5.13 10.46 16.40
C GLN A 27 -5.57 10.66 14.95
N VAL A 28 -6.04 9.60 14.28
CA VAL A 28 -6.49 9.65 12.89
C VAL A 28 -8.02 9.59 12.86
N ILE A 29 -8.64 10.68 12.44
CA ILE A 29 -10.11 10.84 12.42
C ILE A 29 -10.63 10.71 10.98
N GLY A 30 -11.70 9.94 10.79
CA GLY A 30 -12.43 9.86 9.51
C GLY A 30 -11.70 9.13 8.39
N GLN A 31 -10.72 8.29 8.71
CA GLN A 31 -9.94 7.53 7.72
C GLN A 31 -9.95 6.01 7.96
N ASP A 32 -11.02 5.47 8.54
CA ASP A 32 -11.11 4.06 8.95
C ASP A 32 -10.83 3.10 7.77
N GLU A 33 -11.40 3.36 6.60
CA GLU A 33 -11.17 2.55 5.40
C GLU A 33 -9.73 2.67 4.86
N VAL A 34 -9.10 3.84 5.00
CA VAL A 34 -7.68 4.01 4.62
C VAL A 34 -6.80 3.19 5.55
N VAL A 35 -7.02 3.32 6.87
CA VAL A 35 -6.31 2.57 7.91
C VAL A 35 -6.46 1.07 7.69
N LYS A 36 -7.68 0.60 7.39
CA LYS A 36 -7.98 -0.80 7.08
C LYS A 36 -7.13 -1.32 5.92
N HIS A 37 -7.11 -0.60 4.78
CA HIS A 37 -6.30 -1.01 3.63
C HIS A 37 -4.79 -0.94 3.90
N LEU A 38 -4.32 0.02 4.69
CA LEU A 38 -2.91 0.10 5.10
C LEU A 38 -2.51 -1.10 5.95
N LEU A 39 -3.32 -1.46 6.95
CA LEU A 39 -3.09 -2.64 7.79
C LEU A 39 -3.11 -3.94 6.96
N ILE A 40 -4.08 -4.09 6.04
CA ILE A 40 -4.12 -5.24 5.11
C ILE A 40 -2.81 -5.30 4.30
N SER A 41 -2.32 -4.17 3.80
CA SER A 41 -1.08 -4.13 3.02
C SER A 41 0.14 -4.51 3.86
N VAL A 42 0.27 -3.99 5.09
CA VAL A 42 1.36 -4.35 6.01
C VAL A 42 1.33 -5.84 6.32
N PHE A 43 0.17 -6.40 6.69
CA PHE A 43 0.05 -7.82 7.01
C PHE A 43 0.17 -8.73 5.78
N SER A 44 -0.14 -8.22 4.58
CA SER A 44 0.03 -8.96 3.32
C SER A 44 1.41 -8.78 2.68
N ASN A 45 2.31 -8.02 3.30
CA ASN A 45 3.62 -7.64 2.75
C ASN A 45 3.53 -6.91 1.39
N GLY A 46 2.48 -6.11 1.23
CA GLY A 46 2.24 -5.25 0.07
C GLY A 46 2.77 -3.82 0.27
N HIS A 47 2.65 -3.01 -0.77
CA HIS A 47 2.95 -1.57 -0.74
C HIS A 47 1.70 -0.79 -1.15
N CYS A 48 1.58 0.45 -0.71
CA CYS A 48 0.43 1.28 -1.03
C CYS A 48 0.85 2.57 -1.75
N LEU A 49 0.00 2.99 -2.68
CA LEU A 49 0.03 4.29 -3.30
C LEU A 49 -1.14 5.11 -2.76
N LEU A 50 -0.86 6.26 -2.19
CA LEU A 50 -1.82 7.15 -1.54
C LEU A 50 -2.04 8.40 -2.38
N VAL A 51 -3.21 8.51 -2.98
CA VAL A 51 -3.57 9.62 -3.85
C VAL A 51 -4.48 10.54 -3.06
N GLY A 52 -4.12 11.82 -2.99
CA GLY A 52 -4.94 12.81 -2.30
C GLY A 52 -4.28 14.16 -2.31
N VAL A 53 -5.05 15.19 -2.01
CA VAL A 53 -4.54 16.56 -1.94
C VAL A 53 -3.65 16.77 -0.70
N PRO A 54 -2.83 17.84 -0.69
CA PRO A 54 -2.06 18.22 0.49
C PRO A 54 -2.96 18.49 1.71
N GLY A 55 -2.42 18.30 2.91
CA GLY A 55 -3.12 18.64 4.15
C GLY A 55 -4.06 17.56 4.71
N LEU A 56 -4.22 16.41 4.06
CA LEU A 56 -5.09 15.31 4.54
C LEU A 56 -4.43 14.40 5.61
N ALA A 57 -3.59 14.97 6.46
CA ALA A 57 -2.91 14.27 7.57
C ALA A 57 -2.16 12.98 7.17
N LYS A 58 -1.68 12.86 5.92
CA LYS A 58 -0.96 11.67 5.43
C LYS A 58 0.28 11.33 6.27
N THR A 59 1.07 12.36 6.62
CA THR A 59 2.26 12.19 7.47
C THR A 59 1.88 11.74 8.89
N LEU A 60 0.78 12.27 9.43
CA LEU A 60 0.25 11.87 10.73
C LEU A 60 -0.12 10.39 10.70
N LEU A 61 -0.89 9.96 9.71
CA LEU A 61 -1.32 8.58 9.51
C LEU A 61 -0.14 7.58 9.51
N VAL A 62 0.94 7.89 8.78
CA VAL A 62 2.10 6.99 8.72
C VAL A 62 2.90 7.00 10.02
N ASN A 63 3.08 8.17 10.64
CA ASN A 63 3.76 8.27 11.94
C ASN A 63 2.99 7.51 13.03
N THR A 64 1.67 7.66 13.07
CA THR A 64 0.78 6.90 13.97
C THR A 64 0.97 5.40 13.72
N LEU A 65 0.92 4.95 12.46
CA LEU A 65 1.10 3.55 12.09
C LEU A 65 2.47 3.00 12.54
N ALA A 66 3.55 3.73 12.29
CA ALA A 66 4.89 3.33 12.72
C ALA A 66 5.01 3.21 14.24
N SER A 67 4.39 4.13 14.98
CA SER A 67 4.44 4.16 16.44
C SER A 67 3.67 2.99 17.08
N VAL A 68 2.47 2.69 16.57
CA VAL A 68 1.65 1.57 17.10
C VAL A 68 2.20 0.19 16.70
N LEU A 69 3.05 0.11 15.67
CA LEU A 69 3.64 -1.13 15.17
C LEU A 69 5.11 -1.36 15.60
N ASP A 70 5.71 -0.45 16.37
CA ASP A 70 7.13 -0.49 16.76
C ASP A 70 8.09 -0.59 15.56
N LEU A 71 7.82 0.17 14.51
CA LEU A 71 8.56 0.10 13.25
C LEU A 71 9.39 1.36 13.03
N THR A 72 10.63 1.17 12.57
CA THR A 72 11.46 2.30 12.17
C THR A 72 10.83 3.03 10.98
N PHE A 73 10.75 4.35 11.08
CA PHE A 73 10.11 5.20 10.09
C PHE A 73 11.12 6.15 9.43
N LYS A 74 11.06 6.26 8.11
CA LYS A 74 11.76 7.29 7.33
C LYS A 74 10.82 7.93 6.32
N ARG A 75 10.93 9.25 6.21
CA ARG A 75 10.27 10.04 5.16
C ARG A 75 11.30 10.40 4.10
N ILE A 76 10.94 10.21 2.84
CA ILE A 76 11.69 10.64 1.66
C ILE A 76 10.77 11.59 0.90
N GLN A 77 11.18 12.84 0.76
CA GLN A 77 10.50 13.80 -0.09
C GLN A 77 11.09 13.66 -1.50
N PHE A 78 10.24 13.33 -2.47
CA PHE A 78 10.66 13.26 -3.86
C PHE A 78 10.69 14.67 -4.44
N THR A 79 11.88 15.12 -4.80
CA THR A 79 12.14 16.41 -5.44
C THR A 79 12.82 16.20 -6.80
N PRO A 80 12.79 17.17 -7.72
CA PRO A 80 13.36 17.00 -9.07
C PRO A 80 14.87 16.71 -9.08
N ASP A 81 15.59 17.12 -8.03
CA ASP A 81 17.02 16.97 -7.83
C ASP A 81 17.41 15.70 -7.07
N LEU A 82 16.45 14.95 -6.52
CA LEU A 82 16.72 13.75 -5.75
C LEU A 82 17.40 12.68 -6.60
N MET A 83 18.56 12.20 -6.16
CA MET A 83 19.32 11.16 -6.84
C MET A 83 18.97 9.76 -6.30
N PRO A 84 19.18 8.69 -7.09
CA PRO A 84 19.03 7.31 -6.60
C PRO A 84 19.82 7.04 -5.31
N SER A 85 21.06 7.53 -5.22
CA SER A 85 21.94 7.38 -4.04
C SER A 85 21.36 7.99 -2.77
N ASP A 86 20.53 9.04 -2.87
CA ASP A 86 19.90 9.68 -1.72
C ASP A 86 18.77 8.82 -1.13
N ILE A 87 18.27 7.85 -1.91
CA ILE A 87 17.26 6.88 -1.51
C ILE A 87 17.93 5.61 -1.00
N VAL A 88 18.81 5.02 -1.82
CA VAL A 88 19.38 3.70 -1.55
C VAL A 88 20.67 3.73 -0.74
N GLY A 89 21.31 4.90 -0.62
CA GLY A 89 22.62 5.05 0.00
C GLY A 89 23.76 5.08 -1.01
N ALA A 90 24.95 5.36 -0.52
CA ALA A 90 26.16 5.44 -1.33
C ALA A 90 27.39 5.01 -0.52
N GLU A 91 28.46 4.62 -1.22
CA GLU A 91 29.77 4.46 -0.60
C GLU A 91 30.41 5.84 -0.39
N ILE A 92 30.83 6.10 0.84
CA ILE A 92 31.52 7.32 1.23
C ILE A 92 32.94 6.95 1.60
N LEU A 93 33.90 7.78 1.18
CA LEU A 93 35.29 7.65 1.59
C LEU A 93 35.46 8.28 2.97
N ASP A 94 35.87 7.49 3.96
CA ASP A 94 36.18 7.97 5.30
C ASP A 94 37.55 8.68 5.36
N GLU A 95 37.86 9.34 6.49
CA GLU A 95 39.14 10.03 6.75
C GLU A 95 40.34 9.08 6.57
N ASP A 96 40.17 7.80 6.88
CA ASP A 96 41.15 6.72 6.68
C ASP A 96 41.31 6.26 5.22
N ARG A 97 40.68 6.93 4.25
CA ARG A 97 40.60 6.51 2.84
C ARG A 97 40.01 5.11 2.63
N LYS A 98 39.12 4.68 3.52
CA LYS A 98 38.34 3.44 3.38
C LYS A 98 36.93 3.77 2.90
N PHE A 99 36.45 3.04 1.91
CA PHE A 99 35.05 3.13 1.50
C PHE A 99 34.17 2.44 2.55
N HIS A 100 33.17 3.15 3.06
CA HIS A 100 32.13 2.60 3.90
C HIS A 100 30.76 2.88 3.29
N PHE A 101 29.86 1.90 3.36
CA PHE A 101 28.51 2.08 2.86
C PHE A 101 27.67 2.88 3.86
N ASN A 102 27.20 4.05 3.44
CA ASN A 102 26.24 4.83 4.20
C ASN A 102 24.82 4.49 3.74
N LYS A 103 24.04 3.88 4.64
CA LYS A 103 22.70 3.39 4.36
C LYS A 103 21.76 4.55 4.05
N GLY A 104 21.07 4.47 2.92
CA GLY A 104 20.00 5.40 2.57
C GLY A 104 18.75 5.24 3.44
N PRO A 105 17.78 6.17 3.32
CA PRO A 105 16.53 6.13 4.06
C PRO A 105 15.69 4.87 3.80
N VAL A 106 15.88 4.13 2.71
CA VAL A 106 15.17 2.85 2.46
C VAL A 106 15.49 1.76 3.48
N PHE A 107 16.55 1.89 4.29
CA PHE A 107 16.88 0.94 5.35
C PHE A 107 16.07 1.19 6.63
N ALA A 108 14.75 1.38 6.48
CA ALA A 108 13.78 1.45 7.57
C ALA A 108 12.57 0.57 7.26
N ASN A 109 11.78 0.23 8.28
CA ASN A 109 10.65 -0.68 8.13
C ASN A 109 9.47 -0.04 7.39
N ILE A 110 9.21 1.24 7.64
CA ILE A 110 8.17 2.03 6.98
C ILE A 110 8.82 3.22 6.28
N ILE A 111 8.60 3.30 4.98
CA ILE A 111 9.02 4.43 4.15
C ILE A 111 7.79 5.20 3.69
N LEU A 112 7.73 6.50 4.01
CA LEU A 112 6.83 7.44 3.36
C LEU A 112 7.58 8.09 2.20
N ALA A 113 7.21 7.73 0.96
CA ALA A 113 7.74 8.31 -0.27
C ALA A 113 6.78 9.39 -0.77
N ASP A 114 6.99 10.63 -0.31
CA ASP A 114 6.07 11.74 -0.56
C ASP A 114 6.29 12.32 -1.96
N GLU A 115 5.21 12.50 -2.71
CA GLU A 115 5.20 13.09 -4.06
C GLU A 115 6.10 12.36 -5.06
N ILE A 116 6.01 11.03 -5.09
CA ILE A 116 6.87 10.15 -5.93
C ILE A 116 6.91 10.57 -7.41
N ASN A 117 5.87 11.24 -7.90
CA ASN A 117 5.78 11.78 -9.25
C ASN A 117 6.55 13.08 -9.48
N ARG A 118 7.32 13.63 -8.52
CA ARG A 118 8.11 14.86 -8.70
C ARG A 118 9.58 14.64 -9.03
N THR A 119 10.01 13.40 -9.20
CA THR A 119 11.40 13.04 -9.50
C THR A 119 11.50 12.25 -10.81
N PRO A 120 12.61 12.36 -11.57
CA PRO A 120 12.79 11.60 -12.80
C PRO A 120 12.66 10.07 -12.65
N PRO A 121 12.31 9.35 -13.73
CA PRO A 121 12.08 7.89 -13.70
C PRO A 121 13.22 7.06 -13.13
N LYS A 122 14.48 7.50 -13.29
CA LYS A 122 15.66 6.78 -12.78
C LYS A 122 15.68 6.69 -11.26
N THR A 123 15.29 7.76 -10.56
CA THR A 123 15.23 7.78 -9.09
C THR A 123 14.00 7.06 -8.57
N GLN A 124 12.85 7.18 -9.27
CA GLN A 124 11.66 6.38 -8.98
C GLN A 124 12.00 4.87 -9.04
N ALA A 125 12.72 4.44 -10.09
CA ALA A 125 13.12 3.05 -10.28
C ALA A 125 13.94 2.51 -9.10
N ALA A 126 14.80 3.32 -8.47
CA ALA A 126 15.61 2.88 -7.34
C ALA A 126 14.77 2.47 -6.12
N LEU A 127 13.72 3.23 -5.79
CA LEU A 127 12.77 2.85 -4.74
C LEU A 127 11.94 1.61 -5.13
N LEU A 128 11.47 1.56 -6.38
CA LEU A 128 10.63 0.46 -6.87
C LEU A 128 11.39 -0.87 -6.98
N GLU A 129 12.69 -0.81 -7.28
CA GLU A 129 13.60 -1.96 -7.26
C GLU A 129 13.77 -2.45 -5.82
N ALA A 130 14.05 -1.55 -4.86
CA ALA A 130 14.12 -1.89 -3.44
C ALA A 130 12.82 -2.54 -2.92
N MET A 131 11.66 -2.05 -3.38
CA MET A 131 10.34 -2.65 -3.08
C MET A 131 10.20 -4.09 -3.58
N GLN A 132 10.70 -4.37 -4.79
CA GLN A 132 10.56 -5.68 -5.44
C GLN A 132 11.58 -6.69 -4.94
N GLU A 133 12.86 -6.29 -4.89
CA GLU A 133 13.99 -7.16 -4.57
C GLU A 133 14.18 -7.33 -3.06
N LYS A 134 13.63 -6.41 -2.25
CA LYS A 134 13.80 -6.36 -0.78
C LYS A 134 15.28 -6.32 -0.34
N LYS A 135 16.14 -5.87 -1.24
CA LYS A 135 17.57 -5.63 -1.07
C LYS A 135 17.99 -4.49 -2.00
N VAL A 136 19.17 -3.94 -1.75
CA VAL A 136 19.83 -2.96 -2.63
C VAL A 136 21.25 -3.46 -2.88
N THR A 137 21.71 -3.39 -4.13
CA THR A 137 23.10 -3.69 -4.48
C THR A 137 23.89 -2.39 -4.68
N ILE A 138 24.93 -2.16 -3.87
CA ILE A 138 25.82 -1.00 -3.95
C ILE A 138 27.26 -1.51 -3.99
N GLY A 139 28.08 -0.99 -4.91
CA GLY A 139 29.48 -1.43 -5.03
C GLY A 139 29.66 -2.92 -5.36
N GLY A 140 28.61 -3.59 -5.88
CA GLY A 140 28.60 -5.04 -6.11
C GLY A 140 28.28 -5.88 -4.86
N ILE A 141 27.93 -5.25 -3.73
CA ILE A 141 27.56 -5.91 -2.48
C ILE A 141 26.05 -5.77 -2.26
N ASP A 142 25.40 -6.90 -1.96
CA ASP A 142 23.98 -6.95 -1.64
C ASP A 142 23.72 -6.58 -0.17
N HIS A 143 22.85 -5.60 0.05
CA HIS A 143 22.39 -5.16 1.36
C HIS A 143 20.89 -5.44 1.52
N ILE A 144 20.54 -6.32 2.47
CA ILE A 144 19.16 -6.74 2.72
C ILE A 144 18.40 -5.63 3.47
N LEU A 145 17.16 -5.36 3.06
CA LEU A 145 16.27 -4.41 3.73
C LEU A 145 15.66 -5.01 5.01
N PRO A 146 15.35 -4.19 6.03
CA PRO A 146 14.74 -4.67 7.26
C PRO A 146 13.35 -5.30 7.00
N LYS A 147 12.95 -6.26 7.82
CA LYS A 147 11.64 -6.93 7.71
C LYS A 147 10.78 -6.63 8.95
N PRO A 148 9.51 -6.22 8.80
CA PRO A 148 8.80 -5.97 7.54
C PRO A 148 9.34 -4.72 6.81
N PHE A 149 9.19 -4.70 5.47
CA PHE A 149 9.52 -3.56 4.61
C PHE A 149 8.27 -3.06 3.88
N PHE A 150 7.71 -1.97 4.36
CA PHE A 150 6.50 -1.34 3.86
C PHE A 150 6.83 0.04 3.28
N VAL A 151 6.21 0.35 2.14
CA VAL A 151 6.36 1.63 1.45
C VAL A 151 4.97 2.17 1.20
N LEU A 152 4.74 3.39 1.68
CA LEU A 152 3.61 4.21 1.34
C LEU A 152 4.10 5.35 0.44
N ALA A 153 3.85 5.24 -0.86
CA ALA A 153 4.11 6.33 -1.78
C ALA A 153 2.89 7.27 -1.81
N THR A 154 3.11 8.57 -1.97
CA THR A 154 2.01 9.53 -2.16
C THR A 154 2.10 10.18 -3.54
N GLN A 155 0.95 10.54 -4.07
CA GLN A 155 0.83 11.39 -5.25
C GLN A 155 -0.17 12.51 -4.96
N ASN A 156 0.17 13.71 -5.43
CA ASN A 156 -0.74 14.84 -5.46
C ASN A 156 -1.38 14.92 -6.86
N PRO A 157 -2.71 14.74 -6.99
CA PRO A 157 -3.37 14.73 -8.29
C PRO A 157 -3.51 16.13 -8.94
N ILE A 158 -3.32 17.21 -8.17
CA ILE A 158 -3.55 18.59 -8.65
C ILE A 158 -2.31 19.16 -9.35
N GLU A 159 -1.12 18.82 -8.86
CA GLU A 159 0.13 19.32 -9.43
C GLU A 159 0.46 18.57 -10.72
N GLN A 160 0.34 19.26 -11.85
CA GLN A 160 0.72 18.72 -13.17
C GLN A 160 2.09 19.20 -13.64
N GLU A 161 2.54 20.36 -13.16
CA GLU A 161 3.79 20.98 -13.61
C GLU A 161 5.01 20.35 -12.93
N GLY A 162 6.03 19.99 -13.72
CA GLY A 162 7.25 19.36 -13.20
C GLY A 162 7.04 17.94 -12.66
N THR A 163 5.99 17.24 -13.10
CA THR A 163 5.71 15.87 -12.68
C THR A 163 6.05 14.83 -13.75
N TYR A 164 6.50 13.67 -13.29
CA TYR A 164 6.83 12.48 -14.05
C TYR A 164 5.87 11.37 -13.62
N PRO A 165 4.80 11.09 -14.39
CA PRO A 165 3.87 10.03 -14.03
C PRO A 165 4.59 8.69 -13.96
N LEU A 166 4.21 7.87 -12.99
CA LEU A 166 4.69 6.49 -12.89
C LEU A 166 4.07 5.69 -14.04
N PRO A 167 4.87 5.06 -14.92
CA PRO A 167 4.36 4.09 -15.89
C PRO A 167 3.57 2.97 -15.23
N GLU A 168 2.65 2.37 -15.97
CA GLU A 168 1.75 1.34 -15.43
C GLU A 168 2.47 0.10 -14.91
N ALA A 169 3.57 -0.29 -15.54
CA ALA A 169 4.43 -1.37 -15.07
C ALA A 169 5.01 -1.09 -13.66
N GLN A 170 5.12 0.18 -13.28
CA GLN A 170 5.61 0.64 -11.99
C GLN A 170 4.49 0.75 -10.97
N LEU A 171 3.34 1.31 -11.37
CA LEU A 171 2.13 1.32 -10.56
C LEU A 171 1.69 -0.09 -10.16
N ASP A 172 1.81 -1.07 -11.06
CA ASP A 172 1.42 -2.45 -10.79
C ASP A 172 2.21 -3.11 -9.63
N ARG A 173 3.36 -2.55 -9.22
CA ARG A 173 4.12 -3.01 -8.04
C ARG A 173 3.47 -2.62 -6.70
N PHE A 174 2.55 -1.66 -6.69
CA PHE A 174 1.76 -1.32 -5.51
C PHE A 174 0.56 -2.26 -5.39
N MET A 175 0.32 -2.78 -4.20
CA MET A 175 -0.84 -3.64 -3.92
C MET A 175 -2.14 -2.84 -4.07
N PHE A 176 -2.21 -1.71 -3.36
CA PHE A 176 -3.37 -0.82 -3.38
C PHE A 176 -3.01 0.57 -3.88
N MET A 177 -3.91 1.18 -4.66
CA MET A 177 -4.02 2.63 -4.82
C MET A 177 -5.20 3.10 -3.99
N ILE A 178 -4.94 3.85 -2.92
CA ILE A 178 -5.94 4.35 -1.97
C ILE A 178 -6.13 5.84 -2.22
N VAL A 179 -7.38 6.25 -2.45
CA VAL A 179 -7.74 7.66 -2.62
C VAL A 179 -8.23 8.21 -1.28
N ILE A 180 -7.64 9.31 -0.81
CA ILE A 180 -8.12 10.04 0.35
C ILE A 180 -8.85 11.29 -0.14
N ASN A 181 -10.11 11.42 0.28
CA ASN A 181 -10.94 12.59 0.04
C ASN A 181 -10.91 13.53 1.25
N TYR A 182 -11.44 14.75 1.08
CA TYR A 182 -11.66 15.63 2.21
C TYR A 182 -12.55 14.98 3.27
N PRO A 183 -12.26 15.19 4.56
CA PRO A 183 -13.12 14.73 5.65
C PRO A 183 -14.51 15.37 5.54
N SER A 184 -15.52 14.71 6.10
CA SER A 184 -16.81 15.35 6.32
C SER A 184 -16.67 16.53 7.28
N ILE A 185 -17.60 17.48 7.23
CA ILE A 185 -17.61 18.65 8.14
C ILE A 185 -17.50 18.22 9.63
N LYS A 186 -18.15 17.10 10.01
CA LYS A 186 -18.08 16.60 11.38
C LYS A 186 -16.68 16.10 11.74
N GLU A 187 -16.05 15.36 10.86
CA GLU A 187 -14.67 14.87 11.03
C GLU A 187 -13.68 16.03 11.02
N GLU A 188 -13.85 17.00 10.12
CA GLU A 188 -13.01 18.19 10.05
C GLU A 188 -13.09 19.03 11.32
N ILE A 189 -14.30 19.23 11.87
CA ILE A 189 -14.49 19.89 13.18
C ILE A 189 -13.73 19.15 14.28
N MET A 190 -13.74 17.81 14.29
CA MET A 190 -12.98 17.04 15.28
C MET A 190 -11.47 17.16 15.06
N ILE A 191 -11.00 17.08 13.82
CA ILE A 191 -9.59 17.26 13.46
C ILE A 191 -9.09 18.63 13.93
N VAL A 192 -9.84 19.70 13.63
CA VAL A 192 -9.50 21.06 14.09
C VAL A 192 -9.42 21.10 15.61
N LYS A 193 -10.45 20.60 16.32
CA LYS A 193 -10.47 20.61 17.79
C LYS A 193 -9.28 19.88 18.43
N GLU A 194 -8.92 18.72 17.92
CA GLU A 194 -7.81 17.92 18.46
C GLU A 194 -6.46 18.56 18.12
N THR A 195 -6.27 19.01 16.87
CA THR A 195 -4.98 19.57 16.40
C THR A 195 -4.70 20.99 16.90
N THR A 196 -5.73 21.77 17.26
CA THR A 196 -5.57 23.11 17.85
C THR A 196 -5.61 23.10 19.38
N SER A 197 -5.49 21.93 20.01
CA SER A 197 -5.40 21.80 21.47
C SER A 197 -3.97 21.53 21.90
N ASP A 198 -3.59 21.96 23.11
CA ASP A 198 -2.28 21.66 23.69
C ASP A 198 -2.18 20.20 24.21
N LYS A 199 -3.14 19.34 23.90
CA LYS A 199 -3.14 17.95 24.34
C LYS A 199 -2.24 17.12 23.43
N SER A 200 -1.18 16.55 24.00
CA SER A 200 -0.42 15.49 23.33
C SER A 200 -1.13 14.15 23.51
N ILE A 201 -1.42 13.49 22.40
CA ILE A 201 -1.93 12.11 22.40
C ILE A 201 -0.71 11.18 22.44
N SER A 202 -0.59 10.41 23.52
CA SER A 202 0.39 9.33 23.61
C SER A 202 -0.22 8.05 23.03
N LEU A 203 0.51 7.42 22.10
CA LEU A 203 0.12 6.15 21.48
C LEU A 203 0.85 5.00 22.18
N ASN A 204 0.13 3.90 22.39
CA ASN A 204 0.74 2.66 22.84
C ASN A 204 1.19 1.83 21.64
N THR A 205 2.34 1.19 21.79
CA THR A 205 2.79 0.15 20.90
C THR A 205 1.94 -1.11 21.09
N ILE A 206 1.32 -1.59 20.02
CA ILE A 206 0.43 -2.76 20.03
C ILE A 206 1.13 -3.99 19.44
N LEU A 207 1.89 -3.81 18.35
CA LEU A 207 2.63 -4.86 17.67
C LEU A 207 4.11 -4.49 17.54
N ASN A 208 4.93 -5.48 17.18
CA ASN A 208 6.32 -5.31 16.77
C ASN A 208 6.62 -6.04 15.46
N SER A 209 7.83 -5.84 14.95
CA SER A 209 8.29 -6.43 13.67
C SER A 209 8.17 -7.95 13.61
N ASP A 210 8.57 -8.66 14.65
CA ASP A 210 8.52 -10.14 14.71
C ASP A 210 7.09 -10.66 14.58
N LYS A 211 6.14 -10.00 15.26
CA LYS A 211 4.74 -10.40 15.21
C LYS A 211 4.12 -10.11 13.85
N ILE A 212 4.45 -8.98 13.24
CA ILE A 212 4.03 -8.66 11.87
C ILE A 212 4.58 -9.69 10.88
N ASN A 213 5.85 -10.07 11.00
CA ASN A 213 6.45 -11.12 10.17
C ASN A 213 5.71 -12.47 10.33
N SER A 214 5.28 -12.81 11.56
CA SER A 214 4.48 -14.00 11.82
C SER A 214 3.11 -13.96 11.13
N TYR A 215 2.45 -12.79 11.12
CA TYR A 215 1.17 -12.57 10.43
C TYR A 215 1.31 -12.60 8.90
N GLN A 216 2.39 -12.03 8.36
CA GLN A 216 2.70 -12.14 6.93
C GLN A 216 2.90 -13.59 6.50
N ALA A 217 3.55 -14.41 7.33
CA ALA A 217 3.71 -15.83 7.07
C ALA A 217 2.38 -16.59 7.17
N LEU A 218 1.55 -16.27 8.18
CA LEU A 218 0.22 -16.85 8.38
C LEU A 218 -0.68 -16.60 7.17
N ILE A 219 -0.81 -15.34 6.73
CA ILE A 219 -1.72 -14.95 5.63
C ILE A 219 -1.42 -15.74 4.35
N ARG A 220 -0.14 -16.04 4.08
CA ARG A 220 0.24 -16.87 2.94
C ARG A 220 -0.27 -18.31 3.07
N ARG A 221 -0.24 -18.88 4.27
CA ARG A 221 -0.66 -20.27 4.58
C ARG A 221 -2.17 -20.48 4.63
N ILE A 222 -2.97 -19.42 4.80
CA ILE A 222 -4.44 -19.53 4.86
C ILE A 222 -4.96 -20.22 3.60
N PRO A 223 -5.76 -21.29 3.73
CA PRO A 223 -6.34 -21.99 2.59
C PRO A 223 -7.38 -21.12 1.90
N VAL A 224 -7.50 -21.30 0.58
CA VAL A 224 -8.51 -20.63 -0.25
C VAL A 224 -9.15 -21.68 -1.13
N ALA A 225 -10.48 -21.68 -1.18
CA ALA A 225 -11.21 -22.60 -2.03
C ALA A 225 -11.02 -22.25 -3.52
N ASP A 226 -10.96 -23.26 -4.38
CA ASP A 226 -10.69 -23.08 -5.81
C ASP A 226 -11.70 -22.16 -6.50
N ASN A 227 -12.96 -22.16 -6.08
CA ASN A 227 -13.98 -21.27 -6.60
C ASN A 227 -13.71 -19.79 -6.30
N VAL A 228 -13.05 -19.47 -5.18
CA VAL A 228 -12.65 -18.10 -4.84
C VAL A 228 -11.45 -17.66 -5.69
N VAL A 229 -10.52 -18.58 -5.94
CA VAL A 229 -9.39 -18.35 -6.87
C VAL A 229 -9.90 -18.14 -8.30
N ASP A 230 -10.79 -19.01 -8.78
CA ASP A 230 -11.43 -18.90 -10.09
C ASP A 230 -12.17 -17.57 -10.23
N TYR A 231 -12.96 -17.18 -9.22
CA TYR A 231 -13.64 -15.88 -9.22
C TYR A 231 -12.67 -14.71 -9.35
N ALA A 232 -11.57 -14.68 -8.57
CA ALA A 232 -10.58 -13.60 -8.65
C ALA A 232 -9.87 -13.54 -10.02
N VAL A 233 -9.61 -14.69 -10.63
CA VAL A 233 -9.00 -14.77 -11.98
C VAL A 233 -10.00 -14.32 -13.06
N ARG A 234 -11.26 -14.74 -12.98
CA ARG A 234 -12.33 -14.29 -13.89
C ARG A 234 -12.60 -12.81 -13.77
N LEU A 235 -12.66 -12.28 -12.54
CA LEU A 235 -12.80 -10.84 -12.29
C LEU A 235 -11.71 -10.04 -12.99
N VAL A 236 -10.45 -10.48 -12.90
CA VAL A 236 -9.34 -9.83 -13.60
C VAL A 236 -9.46 -9.99 -15.11
N ASN A 237 -9.88 -11.15 -15.62
CA ASN A 237 -10.11 -11.34 -17.06
C ASN A 237 -11.23 -10.44 -17.61
N LYS A 238 -12.30 -10.20 -16.83
CA LYS A 238 -13.37 -9.25 -17.19
C LYS A 238 -12.86 -7.83 -17.44
N THR A 239 -11.73 -7.43 -16.84
CA THR A 239 -11.13 -6.09 -17.08
C THR A 239 -10.44 -5.96 -18.44
N ARG A 240 -10.13 -7.08 -19.12
CA ARG A 240 -9.34 -7.08 -20.36
C ARG A 240 -10.28 -6.97 -21.55
N ASN A 241 -10.29 -5.84 -22.25
CA ASN A 241 -11.19 -5.55 -23.37
C ASN A 241 -11.17 -6.60 -24.51
N GLU A 242 -10.03 -7.24 -24.78
CA GLU A 242 -9.91 -8.32 -25.77
C GLU A 242 -10.31 -9.71 -25.22
N GLY A 243 -10.55 -9.83 -23.91
CA GLY A 243 -10.91 -11.09 -23.27
C GLY A 243 -12.29 -11.60 -23.67
N SER A 244 -12.48 -12.93 -23.63
CA SER A 244 -13.77 -13.56 -23.91
C SER A 244 -14.86 -13.21 -22.89
N GLU A 245 -14.48 -12.88 -21.65
CA GLU A 245 -15.39 -12.51 -20.56
C GLU A 245 -15.66 -10.99 -20.48
N ALA A 246 -15.09 -10.19 -21.36
CA ALA A 246 -15.30 -8.75 -21.36
C ALA A 246 -16.71 -8.39 -21.84
N SER A 247 -17.45 -7.69 -20.98
CA SER A 247 -18.76 -7.12 -21.33
C SER A 247 -18.61 -6.02 -22.38
N ASP A 248 -19.70 -5.70 -23.07
CA ASP A 248 -19.72 -4.58 -24.02
C ASP A 248 -19.33 -3.26 -23.35
N PHE A 249 -19.69 -3.09 -22.06
CA PHE A 249 -19.28 -1.94 -21.28
C PHE A 249 -17.74 -1.84 -21.18
N ILE A 250 -17.07 -2.94 -20.84
CA ILE A 250 -15.60 -2.96 -20.76
C ILE A 250 -14.96 -2.71 -22.12
N ARG A 251 -15.44 -3.36 -23.18
CA ARG A 251 -14.93 -3.16 -24.54
C ARG A 251 -15.03 -1.70 -25.00
N ASN A 252 -16.07 -1.01 -24.56
CA ASN A 252 -16.34 0.38 -24.94
C ASN A 252 -15.56 1.42 -24.14
N TYR A 253 -15.11 1.11 -22.91
CA TYR A 253 -14.54 2.11 -21.99
C TYR A 253 -13.13 1.79 -21.48
N VAL A 254 -12.65 0.55 -21.64
CA VAL A 254 -11.32 0.14 -21.18
C VAL A 254 -10.39 -0.07 -22.37
N GLU A 255 -9.23 0.59 -22.31
CA GLU A 255 -8.14 0.42 -23.28
C GLU A 255 -7.25 -0.76 -22.91
N TRP A 256 -6.92 -0.89 -21.62
CA TRP A 256 -6.07 -1.96 -21.11
C TRP A 256 -6.51 -2.43 -19.73
N GLY A 257 -6.56 -3.75 -19.54
CA GLY A 257 -7.01 -4.39 -18.31
C GLY A 257 -5.88 -4.86 -17.38
N ALA A 258 -6.29 -5.41 -16.24
CA ALA A 258 -5.38 -5.81 -15.19
C ALA A 258 -4.60 -7.12 -15.51
N GLY A 259 -3.32 -7.13 -15.14
CA GLY A 259 -2.44 -8.30 -15.28
C GLY A 259 -2.62 -9.36 -14.18
N PRO A 260 -1.91 -10.51 -14.28
CA PRO A 260 -2.02 -11.61 -13.30
C PRO A 260 -1.65 -11.23 -11.86
N ARG A 261 -0.83 -10.18 -11.68
CA ARG A 261 -0.48 -9.66 -10.35
C ARG A 261 -1.71 -9.14 -9.60
N ALA A 262 -2.72 -8.64 -10.32
CA ALA A 262 -4.00 -8.26 -9.72
C ALA A 262 -4.68 -9.46 -9.05
N SER A 263 -4.73 -10.63 -9.70
CA SER A 263 -5.31 -11.84 -9.14
C SER A 263 -4.57 -12.29 -7.88
N GLN A 264 -3.24 -12.19 -7.89
CA GLN A 264 -2.42 -12.51 -6.71
C GLN A 264 -2.73 -11.56 -5.54
N TYR A 265 -2.81 -10.26 -5.80
CA TYR A 265 -3.14 -9.28 -4.77
C TYR A 265 -4.57 -9.42 -4.27
N LEU A 266 -5.54 -9.73 -5.14
CA LEU A 266 -6.92 -9.99 -4.73
C LEU A 266 -6.98 -11.15 -3.74
N ILE A 267 -6.28 -12.25 -4.01
CA ILE A 267 -6.28 -13.41 -3.13
C ILE A 267 -5.56 -13.12 -1.82
N ILE A 268 -4.36 -12.53 -1.83
CA ILE A 268 -3.63 -12.26 -0.58
C ILE A 268 -4.38 -11.23 0.30
N ALA A 269 -4.97 -10.21 -0.32
CA ALA A 269 -5.80 -9.22 0.35
C ALA A 269 -7.07 -9.84 0.93
N ALA A 270 -7.76 -10.70 0.16
CA ALA A 270 -8.97 -11.38 0.61
C ALA A 270 -8.67 -12.30 1.80
N LYS A 271 -7.57 -13.07 1.77
CA LYS A 271 -7.12 -13.89 2.92
C LYS A 271 -6.95 -13.03 4.17
N CYS A 272 -6.27 -11.89 4.05
CA CYS A 272 -6.09 -10.97 5.17
C CYS A 272 -7.44 -10.39 5.63
N HIS A 273 -8.24 -9.86 4.69
CA HIS A 273 -9.56 -9.29 4.96
C HIS A 273 -10.47 -10.28 5.71
N ALA A 274 -10.49 -11.54 5.29
CA ALA A 274 -11.25 -12.60 5.93
C ALA A 274 -10.87 -12.77 7.41
N VAL A 275 -9.57 -12.84 7.73
CA VAL A 275 -9.09 -12.95 9.11
C VAL A 275 -9.47 -11.74 9.95
N LEU A 276 -9.30 -10.53 9.39
CA LEU A 276 -9.70 -9.30 10.06
C LEU A 276 -11.22 -9.25 10.34
N ASN A 277 -12.01 -10.03 9.61
CA ASN A 277 -13.46 -10.21 9.80
C ASN A 277 -13.82 -11.55 10.50
N LYS A 278 -12.91 -12.13 11.29
CA LYS A 278 -13.10 -13.38 12.06
C LYS A 278 -13.34 -14.66 11.23
N LYS A 279 -13.02 -14.66 9.94
CA LYS A 279 -13.10 -15.85 9.11
C LYS A 279 -11.73 -16.55 9.06
N PHE A 280 -11.75 -17.87 9.03
CA PHE A 280 -10.53 -18.69 8.88
C PHE A 280 -10.09 -18.89 7.42
N SER A 281 -10.98 -18.60 6.47
CA SER A 281 -10.74 -18.66 5.03
C SER A 281 -11.57 -17.60 4.32
N PRO A 282 -11.06 -17.02 3.22
CA PRO A 282 -11.81 -16.02 2.46
C PRO A 282 -12.93 -16.64 1.63
N ASP A 283 -13.96 -15.85 1.38
CA ASP A 283 -14.99 -16.10 0.37
C ASP A 283 -14.96 -15.03 -0.74
N ILE A 284 -15.93 -15.10 -1.67
CA ILE A 284 -16.03 -14.16 -2.79
C ILE A 284 -16.29 -12.73 -2.32
N GLU A 285 -17.00 -12.53 -1.20
CA GLU A 285 -17.28 -11.19 -0.68
C GLU A 285 -16.01 -10.53 -0.14
N ASP A 286 -15.08 -11.31 0.43
CA ASP A 286 -13.76 -10.83 0.80
C ASP A 286 -12.93 -10.37 -0.41
N VAL A 287 -13.05 -11.04 -1.56
CA VAL A 287 -12.42 -10.61 -2.82
C VAL A 287 -13.04 -9.30 -3.32
N LYS A 288 -14.37 -9.19 -3.32
CA LYS A 288 -15.08 -7.97 -3.74
C LYS A 288 -14.70 -6.77 -2.87
N ALA A 289 -14.63 -6.96 -1.56
CA ALA A 289 -14.34 -5.89 -0.59
C ALA A 289 -12.99 -5.19 -0.84
N VAL A 290 -11.99 -5.93 -1.34
CA VAL A 290 -10.64 -5.41 -1.61
C VAL A 290 -10.40 -5.07 -3.09
N SER A 291 -11.40 -5.29 -3.96
CA SER A 291 -11.21 -5.22 -5.41
C SER A 291 -10.97 -3.81 -5.93
N VAL A 292 -11.75 -2.82 -5.46
CA VAL A 292 -11.65 -1.43 -5.93
C VAL A 292 -10.24 -0.86 -5.76
N PRO A 293 -9.63 -0.84 -4.57
CA PRO A 293 -8.29 -0.26 -4.40
C PRO A 293 -7.18 -1.08 -5.09
N ILE A 294 -7.40 -2.35 -5.41
CA ILE A 294 -6.43 -3.18 -6.15
C ILE A 294 -6.53 -2.89 -7.65
N LEU A 295 -7.74 -2.82 -8.20
CA LEU A 295 -7.91 -2.70 -9.65
C LEU A 295 -7.78 -1.25 -10.15
N ARG A 296 -7.90 -0.25 -9.26
CA ARG A 296 -7.92 1.18 -9.61
C ARG A 296 -6.76 1.62 -10.52
N HIS A 297 -5.52 1.26 -10.20
CA HIS A 297 -4.33 1.63 -10.98
C HIS A 297 -3.93 0.56 -12.01
N ARG A 298 -4.82 -0.39 -12.30
CA ARG A 298 -4.56 -1.51 -13.21
C ARG A 298 -5.51 -1.55 -14.40
N ILE A 299 -6.39 -0.56 -14.50
CA ILE A 299 -7.36 -0.41 -15.58
C ILE A 299 -7.10 0.95 -16.23
N ILE A 300 -6.76 0.93 -17.51
CA ILE A 300 -6.56 2.13 -18.31
C ILE A 300 -7.84 2.42 -19.07
N LYS A 301 -8.38 3.62 -18.87
CA LYS A 301 -9.56 4.12 -19.58
C LYS A 301 -9.16 4.54 -20.99
N ASN A 302 -10.06 4.31 -21.96
CA ASN A 302 -9.90 4.90 -23.29
C ASN A 302 -10.41 6.36 -23.33
N TYR A 303 -10.13 7.06 -24.42
CA TYR A 303 -10.56 8.45 -24.61
C TYR A 303 -12.08 8.66 -24.49
N LYS A 304 -12.89 7.67 -24.90
CA LYS A 304 -14.36 7.73 -24.78
C LYS A 304 -14.80 7.76 -23.32
N ALA A 305 -14.20 6.91 -22.49
CA ALA A 305 -14.47 6.89 -21.04
C ALA A 305 -14.08 8.21 -20.37
N GLU A 306 -13.02 8.86 -20.83
CA GLU A 306 -12.64 10.21 -20.36
C GLU A 306 -13.66 11.27 -20.78
N ALA A 307 -14.04 11.28 -22.06
CA ALA A 307 -15.03 12.22 -22.60
C ALA A 307 -16.40 12.11 -21.91
N GLU A 308 -16.82 10.89 -21.57
CA GLU A 308 -18.07 10.60 -20.86
C GLU A 308 -17.94 10.65 -19.32
N ASN A 309 -16.78 11.05 -18.78
CA ASN A 309 -16.50 11.12 -17.34
C ASN A 309 -16.81 9.81 -16.58
N ILE A 310 -16.55 8.67 -17.21
CA ILE A 310 -16.66 7.36 -16.56
C ILE A 310 -15.51 7.21 -15.55
N SER A 311 -15.86 7.01 -14.28
CA SER A 311 -14.88 6.74 -13.23
C SER A 311 -14.39 5.29 -13.26
N ILE A 312 -13.16 5.08 -12.78
CA ILE A 312 -12.59 3.73 -12.66
C ILE A 312 -13.39 2.91 -11.64
N GLU A 313 -13.86 3.55 -10.56
CA GLU A 313 -14.75 2.94 -9.57
C GLU A 313 -16.03 2.39 -10.22
N LYS A 314 -16.64 3.14 -11.16
CA LYS A 314 -17.82 2.67 -11.88
C LYS A 314 -17.47 1.44 -12.73
N ILE A 315 -16.35 1.47 -13.46
CA ILE A 315 -15.89 0.33 -14.27
C ILE A 315 -15.69 -0.91 -13.42
N ILE A 316 -15.07 -0.78 -12.25
CA ILE A 316 -14.83 -1.91 -11.34
C ILE A 316 -16.15 -2.42 -10.77
N ASN A 317 -17.07 -1.55 -10.36
CA ASN A 317 -18.34 -1.97 -9.79
C ASN A 317 -19.24 -2.72 -10.79
N GLU A 318 -19.14 -2.43 -12.09
CA GLU A 318 -19.89 -3.14 -13.14
C GLU A 318 -19.45 -4.60 -13.34
N ILE A 319 -18.25 -4.98 -12.90
CA ILE A 319 -17.70 -6.34 -13.11
C ILE A 319 -17.72 -7.25 -11.88
N LEU A 320 -18.02 -6.70 -10.70
CA LEU A 320 -18.08 -7.42 -9.41
C LEU A 320 -19.32 -8.31 -9.28
#